data_AF-A0A975Q1A8-F1
#
_entry.id   AF-A0A975Q1A8-F1
#
_cell.length_a   1.000
_cell.length_b   1.000
_cell.length_c   1.000
_cell.angle_alpha   90.00
_cell.angle_beta   90.00
_cell.angle_gamma   90.00
#
_symmetry.space_group_name_H-M   'P 1'
#
loop_
_entity.id
_entity.type
_entity.pdbx_description
1 polymer ?
#
loop_
_entity_poly.entity_id
_entity_poly.type
_entity_poly.pdbx_seq_one_letter_code
_entity_poly.pdbx_strand_id
1 'polypeptide(L)'
;MKLVRFERGGAAQLGVVDGSDVVPLEKLKDEFPTMLSLIAEGDAALAKARVCAQETDDRVPLNSARLLAPVERPGKFLAIGMNFRKHAEEGAALGFEKPKQQFVNRRANGDRDRRSIGDRGLMRAYAVPEWRRA
;
A
#
# COMPACT_ATOMS: atom_id res chain seq x y z
N MET A 1 -9.20 13.80 2.94
CA MET A 1 -7.93 14.04 2.24
C MET A 1 -7.36 12.70 1.81
N LYS A 2 -6.90 12.57 0.56
CA LYS A 2 -6.29 11.34 0.04
C LYS A 2 -4.81 11.62 -0.21
N LEU A 3 -3.93 10.90 0.47
CA LEU A 3 -2.48 11.03 0.30
C LEU A 3 -1.97 10.06 -0.75
N VAL A 4 -1.01 10.52 -1.55
CA VAL A 4 -0.38 9.73 -2.60
C VAL A 4 1.12 9.94 -2.60
N ARG A 5 1.83 8.95 -3.12
CA ARG A 5 3.23 9.07 -3.50
C ARG A 5 3.31 8.87 -5.02
N PHE A 6 3.98 9.77 -5.72
CA PHE A 6 4.04 9.74 -7.18
C PHE A 6 5.44 10.14 -7.66
N GLU A 7 5.75 9.81 -8.90
CA GLU A 7 7.02 10.19 -9.52
C GLU A 7 6.83 11.47 -10.36
N ARG A 8 7.73 12.43 -10.16
CA ARG A 8 7.81 13.68 -10.93
C ARG A 8 9.28 14.01 -11.18
N GLY A 9 9.65 14.23 -12.43
CA GLY A 9 11.05 14.54 -12.80
C GLY A 9 12.06 13.47 -12.39
N GLY A 10 11.64 12.20 -12.32
CA GLY A 10 12.49 11.08 -11.89
C GLY A 10 12.68 10.94 -10.38
N ALA A 11 12.05 11.79 -9.57
CA ALA A 11 12.06 11.71 -8.11
C ALA A 11 10.68 11.32 -7.56
N ALA A 12 10.66 10.57 -6.47
CA ALA A 12 9.44 10.28 -5.73
C ALA A 12 9.08 11.47 -4.82
N GLN A 13 7.83 11.90 -4.87
CA GLN A 13 7.30 13.01 -4.06
C GLN A 13 5.97 12.61 -3.41
N LEU A 14 5.65 13.27 -2.30
CA LEU A 14 4.35 13.17 -1.65
C LEU A 14 3.37 14.17 -2.25
N GLY A 15 2.11 13.79 -2.29
CA GLY A 15 1.04 14.64 -2.82
C GLY A 15 -0.31 14.34 -2.18
N VAL A 16 -1.26 15.24 -2.44
CA VAL A 16 -2.67 15.11 -2.08
C VAL A 16 -3.48 15.00 -3.37
N VAL A 17 -4.42 14.06 -3.44
CA VAL A 17 -5.39 14.04 -4.53
C VAL A 17 -6.50 15.03 -4.23
N ASP A 18 -6.70 15.97 -5.15
CA ASP A 18 -7.78 16.95 -5.16
C ASP A 18 -8.52 16.87 -6.49
N GLY A 19 -9.75 16.36 -6.47
CA GLY A 19 -10.52 16.08 -7.68
C GLY A 19 -9.80 15.14 -8.66
N SER A 20 -9.48 15.66 -9.85
CA SER A 20 -8.78 14.99 -10.96
C SER A 20 -7.26 15.17 -10.92
N ASP A 21 -6.73 15.85 -9.91
CA ASP A 21 -5.36 16.33 -9.88
C ASP A 21 -4.64 15.86 -8.61
N VAL A 22 -3.31 15.81 -8.71
CA VAL A 22 -2.40 15.59 -7.60
C VAL A 22 -1.72 16.91 -7.29
N VAL A 23 -1.90 17.38 -6.06
CA VAL A 23 -1.23 18.55 -5.50
C VAL A 23 0.07 18.10 -4.83
N PRO A 24 1.25 18.49 -5.32
CA PRO A 24 2.52 18.14 -4.69
C PRO A 24 2.69 18.86 -3.35
N LEU A 25 3.24 18.15 -2.36
CA LEU A 25 3.56 18.69 -1.05
C LEU A 25 5.04 19.12 -0.94
N GLU A 26 5.57 19.79 -1.98
CA GLU A 26 7.02 20.09 -2.06
C GLU A 26 7.51 20.95 -0.90
N LYS A 27 6.70 21.91 -0.42
CA LYS A 27 7.03 22.75 0.74
C LYS A 27 7.24 21.96 2.03
N LEU A 28 6.68 20.75 2.11
CA LEU A 28 6.76 19.89 3.29
C LEU A 28 7.78 18.76 3.14
N LYS A 29 8.52 18.70 2.02
CA LYS A 29 9.45 17.61 1.72
C LYS A 29 10.59 17.49 2.73
N ASP A 30 11.12 18.62 3.21
CA ASP A 30 12.22 18.61 4.18
C ASP A 30 11.75 18.19 5.58
N GLU A 31 10.51 18.55 5.94
CA GLU A 31 9.90 18.19 7.22
C GLU A 31 9.39 16.73 7.21
N PHE A 32 8.79 16.32 6.09
CA PHE A 32 8.21 14.99 5.89
C PHE A 32 8.77 14.34 4.61
N PRO A 33 10.02 13.84 4.65
CA PRO A 33 10.67 13.26 3.47
C PRO A 33 10.06 11.91 3.05
N THR A 34 9.28 11.26 3.90
CA THR A 34 8.66 9.96 3.64
C THR A 34 7.20 9.92 4.07
N MET A 35 6.42 8.99 3.51
CA MET A 35 5.04 8.78 3.98
C MET A 35 5.01 8.36 5.45
N LEU A 36 6.01 7.60 5.90
CA LEU A 36 6.10 7.17 7.31
C LEU A 36 6.34 8.32 8.27
N SER A 37 7.19 9.30 7.93
CA SER A 37 7.39 10.49 8.77
C SER A 37 6.12 11.33 8.88
N LEU A 38 5.35 11.45 7.79
CA LEU A 38 4.06 12.14 7.80
C LEU A 38 3.05 11.40 8.69
N ILE A 39 2.96 10.07 8.57
CA ILE A 39 2.05 9.24 9.39
C ILE A 39 2.43 9.29 10.87
N ALA A 40 3.73 9.29 11.19
CA ALA A 40 4.21 9.28 12.57
C ALA A 40 3.80 10.54 13.35
N GLU A 41 3.79 11.69 12.68
CA GLU A 41 3.38 12.98 13.25
C GLU A 41 1.84 13.13 13.34
N GLY A 42 1.09 12.35 12.56
CA GLY A 42 -0.36 12.25 12.67
C GLY A 42 -1.09 13.54 12.29
N ASP A 43 -2.03 13.98 13.15
CA ASP A 43 -2.98 15.04 12.82
C ASP A 43 -2.31 16.39 12.54
N ALA A 44 -1.19 16.70 13.20
CA ALA A 44 -0.44 17.94 12.96
C ALA A 44 0.12 17.99 11.54
N ALA A 45 0.72 16.89 11.06
CA ALA A 45 1.20 16.80 9.68
C ALA A 45 0.06 16.79 8.66
N LEU A 46 -1.08 16.16 8.98
CA LEU A 46 -2.27 16.20 8.12
C LEU A 46 -2.84 17.62 7.98
N ALA A 47 -2.81 18.42 9.05
CA ALA A 47 -3.21 19.82 9.00
C ALA A 47 -2.26 20.63 8.10
N LYS A 48 -0.94 20.47 8.28
CA LYS A 48 0.07 21.12 7.43
C LYS A 48 -0.08 20.74 5.95
N ALA A 49 -0.33 19.46 5.66
CA ALA A 49 -0.55 18.98 4.29
C ALA A 49 -1.79 19.62 3.63
N ARG A 50 -2.88 19.83 4.40
CA ARG A 50 -4.07 20.53 3.89
C ARG A 50 -3.78 21.98 3.55
N VAL A 51 -3.11 22.69 4.47
CA VAL A 51 -2.72 24.09 4.24
C VAL A 51 -1.81 24.19 3.03
N CYS A 52 -0.77 23.36 2.94
CA CYS A 52 0.14 23.32 1.80
C CYS A 52 -0.60 23.08 0.47
N ALA A 53 -1.59 22.18 0.46
CA ALA A 53 -2.37 21.90 -0.74
C ALA A 53 -3.26 23.08 -1.19
N GLN A 54 -3.70 23.91 -0.24
CA GLN A 54 -4.52 25.10 -0.51
C GLN A 54 -3.67 26.31 -0.98
N GLU A 55 -2.42 26.40 -0.55
CA GLU A 55 -1.53 27.53 -0.86
C GLU A 55 -0.82 27.43 -2.22
N THR A 56 -0.86 26.28 -2.88
CA THR A 56 -0.18 26.05 -4.14
C THR A 56 -1.19 25.85 -5.27
N ASP A 57 -0.88 26.39 -6.44
CA ASP A 57 -1.59 26.13 -7.69
C ASP A 57 -0.94 25.04 -8.54
N ASP A 58 0.18 24.47 -8.06
CA ASP A 58 0.84 23.35 -8.75
C ASP A 58 -0.08 22.12 -8.74
N ARG A 59 -0.44 21.64 -9.93
CA ARG A 59 -1.37 20.53 -10.15
C ARG A 59 -0.79 19.60 -11.20
N VAL A 60 -0.79 18.31 -10.90
CA VAL A 60 -0.41 17.26 -11.84
C VAL A 60 -1.66 16.42 -12.14
N PRO A 61 -2.11 16.31 -13.40
CA PRO A 61 -3.29 15.50 -13.72
C PRO A 61 -3.12 14.06 -13.25
N LEU A 62 -4.06 13.55 -12.45
CA LEU A 62 -3.98 12.23 -11.83
C LEU A 62 -3.87 11.11 -12.88
N ASN A 63 -4.49 11.30 -14.04
CA ASN A 63 -4.43 10.35 -15.17
C ASN A 63 -3.04 10.25 -15.83
N SER A 64 -2.20 11.28 -15.66
CA SER A 64 -0.84 11.34 -16.19
C SER A 64 0.22 11.04 -15.13
N ALA A 65 -0.17 11.08 -13.85
CA ALA A 65 0.73 10.87 -12.73
C ALA A 65 1.13 9.40 -12.60
N ARG A 66 2.44 9.12 -12.54
CA ARG A 66 2.93 7.79 -12.21
C ARG A 66 2.88 7.57 -10.70
N LEU A 67 1.83 6.90 -10.25
CA LEU A 67 1.64 6.58 -8.83
C LEU A 67 2.60 5.48 -8.37
N LEU A 68 3.14 5.66 -7.17
CA LEU A 68 4.02 4.71 -6.48
C LEU A 68 3.27 4.09 -5.31
N ALA A 69 3.81 3.00 -4.75
CA ALA A 69 3.29 2.44 -3.50
C ALA A 69 3.25 3.53 -2.41
N PRO A 70 2.12 3.76 -1.71
CA PRO A 70 1.96 4.89 -0.79
C PRO A 70 3.01 4.94 0.31
N VAL A 71 3.42 3.77 0.82
CA VAL A 71 4.48 3.63 1.81
C VAL A 71 5.69 2.97 1.15
N GLU A 72 6.85 3.59 1.27
CA GLU A 72 8.09 3.19 0.60
C GLU A 72 8.60 1.84 1.11
N ARG A 73 8.68 1.69 2.43
CA ARG A 73 9.26 0.52 3.11
C ARG A 73 8.51 0.26 4.43
N PRO A 74 7.33 -0.37 4.39
CA PRO A 74 6.61 -0.72 5.61
C PRO A 74 7.41 -1.75 6.42
N GLY A 75 7.54 -1.55 7.73
CA GLY A 75 8.33 -2.44 8.59
C GLY A 75 7.71 -3.83 8.78
N LYS A 76 6.37 -3.92 8.77
CA LYS A 76 5.60 -5.16 8.90
C LYS A 76 4.38 -5.13 8.00
N PHE A 77 4.02 -6.27 7.43
CA PHE A 77 2.76 -6.46 6.73
C PHE A 77 1.86 -7.37 7.58
N LEU A 78 0.76 -6.81 8.06
CA LEU A 78 -0.29 -7.57 8.71
C LEU A 78 -1.29 -8.00 7.63
N ALA A 79 -1.33 -9.29 7.31
CA ALA A 79 -2.33 -9.85 6.42
C ALA A 79 -3.36 -10.62 7.25
N ILE A 80 -4.65 -10.37 6.98
CA ILE A 80 -5.77 -11.05 7.66
C ILE A 80 -6.38 -12.05 6.69
N GLY A 81 -6.24 -13.35 7.00
CA GLY A 81 -6.87 -14.43 6.25
C GLY A 81 -8.30 -14.69 6.74
N MET A 82 -9.19 -15.15 5.84
CA MET A 82 -10.57 -15.52 6.17
C MET A 82 -11.41 -14.40 6.85
N ASN A 83 -11.16 -13.14 6.48
CA ASN A 83 -11.89 -11.97 7.01
C ASN A 83 -13.33 -11.82 6.44
N PHE A 84 -13.70 -12.67 5.47
CA PHE A 84 -15.03 -12.68 4.87
C PHE A 84 -15.74 -13.98 5.19
N ARG A 85 -16.98 -13.88 5.69
CA ARG A 85 -17.80 -15.03 6.12
C ARG A 85 -17.94 -16.10 5.01
N LYS A 86 -18.18 -15.67 3.78
CA LYS A 86 -18.32 -16.55 2.60
C LYS A 86 -17.04 -17.34 2.28
N HIS A 87 -15.87 -16.70 2.32
CA HIS A 87 -14.59 -17.40 2.10
C HIS A 87 -14.25 -18.35 3.24
N ALA A 88 -14.72 -18.07 4.46
CA ALA A 88 -14.55 -18.99 5.58
C ALA A 88 -15.50 -20.20 5.49
N GLU A 89 -16.67 -20.04 4.88
CA GLU A 89 -17.60 -21.14 4.55
C GLU A 89 -17.05 -22.01 3.39
N GLU A 90 -16.48 -21.39 2.35
CA GLU A 90 -15.75 -22.09 1.27
C GLU A 90 -14.53 -22.87 1.81
N GLY A 91 -13.77 -22.26 2.72
CA GLY A 91 -12.65 -22.91 3.41
C GLY A 91 -13.10 -24.12 4.23
N ALA A 92 -14.21 -24.01 4.97
CA ALA A 92 -14.78 -25.11 5.74
C ALA A 92 -15.28 -26.25 4.84
N ALA A 93 -15.91 -25.92 3.71
CA ALA A 93 -16.36 -26.91 2.72
C ALA A 93 -15.20 -27.71 2.10
N LEU A 94 -14.01 -27.10 2.01
CA LEU A 94 -12.77 -27.72 1.54
C LEU A 94 -11.97 -28.43 2.68
N GLY A 95 -12.53 -28.50 3.90
CA GLY A 95 -11.92 -29.18 5.03
C GLY A 95 -10.85 -28.37 5.78
N PHE A 96 -10.74 -27.07 5.53
CA PHE A 96 -9.86 -26.20 6.30
C PHE A 96 -10.55 -25.75 7.58
N GLU A 97 -9.93 -26.04 8.72
CA GLU A 97 -10.40 -25.56 10.01
C GLU A 97 -10.24 -24.04 10.10
N LYS A 98 -11.29 -23.32 10.53
CA LYS A 98 -11.21 -21.86 10.72
C LYS A 98 -10.07 -21.56 11.70
N PRO A 99 -9.08 -20.73 11.31
CA PRO A 99 -7.97 -20.44 12.17
C PRO A 99 -8.44 -19.65 13.39
N LYS A 100 -8.03 -20.07 14.59
CA LYS A 100 -8.35 -19.39 15.87
C LYS A 100 -7.68 -18.02 15.99
N GLN A 101 -6.67 -17.74 15.17
CA GLN A 101 -5.98 -16.46 15.07
C GLN A 101 -5.90 -16.06 13.59
N GLN A 102 -6.37 -14.87 13.24
CA GLN A 102 -6.54 -14.45 11.84
C GLN A 102 -5.31 -13.73 11.25
N PHE A 103 -4.32 -13.39 12.09
CA PHE A 103 -3.22 -12.52 11.71
C PHE A 103 -2.01 -13.34 11.25
N VAL A 104 -1.50 -13.02 10.06
CA VAL A 104 -0.18 -13.45 9.61
C VAL A 104 0.71 -12.22 9.46
N ASN A 105 1.85 -12.23 10.14
CA ASN A 105 2.86 -11.17 10.04
C ASN A 105 3.91 -11.57 9.00
N ARG A 106 4.03 -10.80 7.92
CA ARG A 106 5.08 -10.96 6.91
C ARG A 106 6.06 -9.79 7.01
N ARG A 107 7.36 -10.09 7.08
CA ARG A 107 8.42 -9.08 6.99
C ARG A 107 8.56 -8.59 5.55
N ALA A 108 8.81 -7.30 5.37
CA ALA A 108 9.24 -6.74 4.10
C ALA A 108 10.70 -7.15 3.80
N ASN A 109 10.95 -8.39 3.36
CA ASN A 109 12.26 -8.74 2.85
C ASN A 109 12.48 -8.01 1.51
N GLY A 110 13.62 -7.31 1.40
CA GLY A 110 13.93 -6.31 0.38
C GLY A 110 14.23 -6.85 -1.02
N ASP A 111 13.75 -8.04 -1.38
CA ASP A 111 14.02 -8.61 -2.69
C ASP A 111 12.94 -8.16 -3.69
N ARG A 112 13.31 -7.21 -4.55
CA ARG A 112 12.47 -6.67 -5.63
C ARG A 112 12.56 -7.52 -6.90
N ASP A 113 12.98 -8.78 -6.79
CA ASP A 113 13.18 -9.58 -7.98
C ASP A 113 11.84 -10.11 -8.51
N ARG A 114 11.70 -10.01 -9.83
CA ARG A 114 10.50 -10.31 -10.59
C ARG A 114 10.13 -11.78 -10.37
N ARG A 115 8.94 -12.04 -9.82
CA ARG A 115 8.20 -13.31 -9.94
C ARG A 115 9.10 -14.57 -9.86
N SER A 116 9.65 -14.90 -8.70
CA SER A 116 10.05 -16.28 -8.42
C SER A 116 8.97 -16.98 -7.57
N ILE A 117 7.84 -17.28 -8.22
CA ILE A 117 7.02 -18.43 -7.79
C ILE A 117 7.84 -19.65 -8.22
N GLY A 118 8.80 -20.01 -7.39
CA GLY A 118 9.81 -20.96 -7.81
C GLY A 118 10.91 -21.12 -6.80
N ASP A 119 10.60 -21.17 -5.51
CA ASP A 119 11.45 -21.99 -4.65
C ASP A 119 10.67 -22.75 -3.59
N ARG A 120 10.92 -24.04 -3.57
CA ARG A 120 10.11 -25.07 -2.91
C ARG A 120 10.45 -25.10 -1.43
N GLY A 121 9.63 -24.42 -0.64
CA GLY A 121 9.59 -24.62 0.80
C GLY A 121 8.53 -23.73 1.43
N LEU A 122 7.44 -24.32 1.91
CA LEU A 122 6.30 -23.65 2.57
C LEU A 122 5.27 -22.94 1.65
N MET A 123 4.76 -23.65 0.65
CA MET A 123 3.39 -23.42 0.13
C MET A 123 2.63 -24.74 0.14
N ARG A 124 2.30 -25.22 1.35
CA ARG A 124 1.20 -26.19 1.57
C ARG A 124 0.08 -25.48 2.31
N ALA A 125 -0.50 -24.47 1.68
CA ALA A 125 -1.81 -23.97 2.03
C ALA A 125 -2.37 -23.21 0.81
N TYR A 126 -3.57 -23.57 0.38
CA TYR A 126 -4.41 -22.81 -0.57
C TYR A 126 -4.06 -22.86 -2.07
N ALA A 127 -3.81 -24.04 -2.64
CA ALA A 127 -3.95 -24.22 -4.10
C ALA A 127 -5.27 -24.94 -4.40
N VAL A 128 -6.23 -24.21 -4.97
CA VAL A 128 -7.45 -24.80 -5.56
C VAL A 128 -7.06 -25.42 -6.91
N PRO A 129 -7.44 -26.68 -7.23
CA PRO A 129 -6.94 -27.41 -8.39
C PRO A 129 -7.21 -26.77 -9.77
N GLU A 130 -8.19 -25.89 -9.88
CA GLU A 130 -8.68 -25.38 -11.17
C GLU A 130 -7.78 -24.33 -11.85
N TRP A 131 -6.77 -23.82 -11.16
CA TRP A 131 -5.91 -22.72 -11.66
C TRP A 131 -4.72 -23.21 -12.52
N ARG A 132 -4.67 -24.50 -12.86
CA ARG A 132 -3.59 -25.08 -13.70
C ARG A 132 -3.91 -25.13 -15.20
N ARG A 133 -5.02 -24.57 -15.67
CA ARG A 133 -5.30 -24.43 -17.11
C ARG A 133 -5.88 -23.05 -17.43
N ALA A 134 -4.99 -22.12 -17.75
CA ALA A 134 -5.21 -20.98 -18.65
C ALA A 134 -3.85 -20.46 -19.10
#